data_AF-A0A0Q8PLZ9-F1
#
_entry.id   AF-A0A0Q8PLZ9-F1
#
_cell.length_a   1.000
_cell.length_b   1.000
_cell.length_c   1.000
_cell.angle_alpha   90.00
_cell.angle_beta   90.00
_cell.angle_gamma   90.00
#
_symmetry.space_group_name_H-M   'P 1'
#
loop_
_entity.id
_entity.type
_entity.pdbx_description
1 polymer ?
#
loop_
_entity_poly.entity_id
_entity_poly.type
_entity_poly.pdbx_seq_one_letter_code
_entity_poly.pdbx_strand_id
1 'polypeptide(L)'
;MQDLSQKLADAGFILVPTKTEKWIAVVDPRPEFRQQFHTDRIAKIQDNEFYVTVGVLGITARTLMTKYRLPVLELKSTSGRQKEADPGFDLTICPDEAFALFLAGLSSALNMHFKSQNQTV
;
A
#
# COMPACT_ATOMS: atom_id res chain seq x y z
N MET A 1 -10.83 -6.68 -15.30
CA MET A 1 -10.01 -6.78 -14.09
C MET A 1 -10.31 -8.11 -13.43
N GLN A 2 -9.36 -9.05 -13.43
CA GLN A 2 -9.37 -10.12 -12.42
C GLN A 2 -9.58 -9.49 -11.04
N ASP A 3 -10.33 -10.17 -10.17
CA ASP A 3 -10.84 -9.66 -8.89
C ASP A 3 -9.72 -8.99 -8.07
N LEU A 4 -9.76 -7.65 -7.98
CA LEU A 4 -8.81 -6.83 -7.23
C LEU A 4 -8.74 -7.29 -5.76
N SER A 5 -9.87 -7.74 -5.22
CA SER A 5 -9.98 -8.29 -3.88
C SER A 5 -9.15 -9.56 -3.73
N GLN A 6 -9.17 -10.44 -4.74
CA GLN A 6 -8.39 -11.68 -4.73
C GLN A 6 -6.90 -11.40 -4.78
N LYS A 7 -6.44 -10.49 -5.65
CA LYS A 7 -5.00 -10.13 -5.74
C LYS A 7 -4.47 -9.54 -4.43
N LEU A 8 -5.29 -8.73 -3.75
CA LEU A 8 -4.95 -8.18 -2.45
C LEU A 8 -4.95 -9.26 -1.37
N ALA A 9 -5.95 -10.15 -1.37
CA ALA A 9 -6.01 -11.28 -0.45
C ALA A 9 -4.79 -12.21 -0.59
N ASP A 10 -4.35 -12.49 -1.82
CA ASP A 10 -3.16 -13.29 -2.10
C ASP A 10 -1.88 -12.64 -1.54
N ALA A 11 -1.86 -11.31 -1.44
CA ALA A 11 -0.78 -10.55 -0.83
C ALA A 11 -0.92 -10.36 0.69
N GLY A 12 -2.01 -10.86 1.29
CA GLY A 12 -2.32 -10.75 2.72
C GLY A 12 -3.05 -9.46 3.12
N PHE A 13 -3.63 -8.74 2.16
CA PHE A 13 -4.37 -7.50 2.39
C PHE A 13 -5.87 -7.69 2.16
N ILE A 14 -6.69 -6.84 2.78
CA ILE A 14 -8.14 -6.85 2.61
C ILE A 14 -8.65 -5.49 2.15
N LEU A 15 -9.72 -5.50 1.35
CA LEU A 15 -10.45 -4.31 0.94
C LEU A 15 -11.55 -3.99 1.97
N VAL A 16 -11.54 -2.76 2.48
CA VAL A 16 -12.59 -2.25 3.36
C VAL A 16 -13.16 -0.98 2.74
N PRO A 17 -14.38 -1.04 2.14
CA PRO A 17 -15.05 0.15 1.65
C PRO A 17 -15.28 1.15 2.78
N THR A 18 -14.95 2.42 2.54
CA THR A 18 -15.26 3.46 3.52
C THR A 18 -16.71 3.90 3.34
N LYS A 19 -17.45 4.05 4.45
CA LYS A 19 -18.88 4.39 4.40
C LYS A 19 -19.13 5.86 4.05
N THR A 20 -18.13 6.71 4.29
CA THR A 20 -18.26 8.17 4.26
C THR A 20 -17.43 8.83 3.18
N GLU A 21 -16.44 8.13 2.61
CA GLU A 21 -15.48 8.72 1.69
C GLU A 21 -15.49 7.98 0.35
N LYS A 22 -15.14 8.66 -0.73
CA LYS A 22 -15.09 8.08 -2.09
C LYS A 22 -13.79 7.29 -2.33
N TRP A 23 -13.35 6.52 -1.33
CA TRP A 23 -12.16 5.69 -1.44
C TRP A 23 -12.32 4.38 -0.67
N ILE A 24 -11.50 3.39 -1.03
CA ILE A 24 -11.49 2.05 -0.44
C ILE A 24 -10.19 1.88 0.35
N ALA A 25 -10.29 1.45 1.60
CA ALA A 25 -9.10 1.15 2.40
C ALA A 25 -8.53 -0.20 1.99
N VAL A 26 -7.21 -0.23 1.82
CA VAL A 26 -6.44 -1.47 1.74
C VAL A 26 -5.82 -1.66 3.11
N VAL A 27 -6.19 -2.75 3.77
CA VAL A 27 -5.88 -3.01 5.16
C VAL A 27 -4.94 -4.20 5.28
N ASP A 28 -3.94 -4.08 6.14
CA ASP A 28 -3.19 -5.21 6.64
C ASP A 28 -3.88 -5.72 7.93
N PRO A 29 -4.40 -6.96 7.94
CA PRO A 29 -5.18 -7.46 9.07
C PRO A 29 -4.32 -7.89 10.27
N ARG A 30 -2.99 -7.86 10.16
CA ARG A 30 -2.08 -8.37 11.20
C ARG A 30 -2.04 -7.44 12.41
N PRO A 31 -2.22 -7.96 13.65
CA PRO A 31 -2.19 -7.13 14.86
C PRO A 31 -0.89 -6.32 15.04
N GLU A 32 0.26 -6.89 14.68
CA GLU A 32 1.56 -6.24 14.75
C GLU A 32 1.67 -5.01 13.85
N PHE A 33 0.95 -5.00 12.71
CA PHE A 33 0.89 -3.83 11.83
C PHE A 33 0.24 -2.65 12.54
N ARG A 34 -0.93 -2.89 13.15
CA ARG A 34 -1.66 -1.86 13.91
C ARG A 34 -0.85 -1.35 15.10
N GLN A 35 -0.17 -2.25 15.81
CA GLN A 35 0.68 -1.88 16.95
C GLN A 35 1.82 -0.96 16.51
N GLN A 36 2.43 -1.24 15.37
CA GLN A 36 3.58 -0.47 14.88
C GLN A 36 3.18 0.87 14.24
N PHE A 37 2.15 0.88 13.39
CA PHE A 37 1.81 2.06 12.58
C PHE A 37 0.62 2.85 13.10
N HIS A 38 -0.02 2.39 14.18
CA HIS A 38 -1.23 2.99 14.77
C HIS A 38 -2.37 3.18 13.76
N THR A 39 -2.40 2.35 12.73
CA THR A 39 -3.41 2.28 11.67
C THR A 39 -3.45 0.87 11.13
N ASP A 40 -4.60 0.44 10.61
CA ASP A 40 -4.73 -0.82 9.88
C ASP A 40 -4.54 -0.61 8.36
N ARG A 41 -4.58 0.66 7.91
CA ARG A 41 -4.53 1.04 6.49
C ARG A 41 -3.09 1.09 5.98
N ILE A 42 -2.75 0.18 5.06
CA ILE A 42 -1.47 0.21 4.34
C ILE A 42 -1.53 1.10 3.10
N ALA A 43 -2.68 1.10 2.42
CA ALA A 43 -2.91 1.86 1.21
C ALA A 43 -4.38 2.28 1.10
N LYS A 44 -4.67 3.14 0.12
CA LYS A 44 -6.03 3.49 -0.26
C LYS A 44 -6.17 3.43 -1.77
N ILE A 45 -7.37 3.09 -2.22
CA ILE A 45 -7.75 3.15 -3.62
C ILE A 45 -8.77 4.27 -3.79
N GLN A 46 -8.45 5.24 -4.64
CA GLN A 46 -9.29 6.39 -4.93
C GLN A 46 -9.23 6.67 -6.43
N ASP A 47 -10.38 6.84 -7.09
CA ASP A 47 -10.43 7.19 -8.52
C ASP A 47 -9.62 6.24 -9.45
N ASN A 48 -9.62 4.94 -9.11
CA ASN A 48 -8.80 3.86 -9.73
C ASN A 48 -7.29 3.94 -9.49
N GLU A 49 -6.84 4.80 -8.59
CA GLU A 49 -5.43 4.94 -8.25
C GLU A 49 -5.14 4.28 -6.91
N PHE A 50 -4.04 3.53 -6.83
CA PHE A 50 -3.57 2.88 -5.61
C PHE A 50 -2.46 3.73 -4.96
N TYR A 51 -2.67 4.15 -3.72
CA TYR A 51 -1.73 4.99 -2.97
C TYR A 51 -1.26 4.31 -1.69
N VAL A 52 0.06 4.17 -1.50
CA VAL A 52 0.65 3.64 -0.26
C VAL A 52 0.66 4.74 0.79
N THR A 53 -0.04 4.54 1.91
CA THR A 53 -0.25 5.58 2.93
C THR A 53 0.66 5.46 4.15
N VAL A 54 1.46 4.39 4.22
CA VAL A 54 2.41 4.18 5.32
C VAL A 54 3.73 4.83 4.96
N GLY A 55 4.10 5.89 5.69
CA GLY A 55 5.26 6.73 5.37
C GLY A 55 6.57 5.95 5.24
N VAL A 56 6.85 5.00 6.13
CA VAL A 56 8.11 4.20 6.06
C VAL A 56 8.20 3.33 4.81
N LEU A 57 7.07 3.00 4.18
CA LEU A 57 7.02 2.22 2.94
C LEU A 57 7.08 3.10 1.69
N GLY A 58 7.10 4.43 1.82
CA GLY A 58 7.08 5.36 0.69
C GLY A 58 8.26 5.18 -0.27
N ILE A 59 9.49 5.07 0.26
CA ILE A 59 10.70 4.83 -0.55
C ILE A 59 10.62 3.48 -1.27
N THR A 60 10.20 2.43 -0.55
CA THR A 60 10.02 1.09 -1.12
C THR A 60 8.99 1.11 -2.24
N ALA A 61 7.83 1.77 -2.02
CA ALA A 61 6.78 1.88 -3.01
C ALA A 61 7.28 2.55 -4.30
N ARG A 62 8.00 3.68 -4.19
CA ARG A 62 8.61 4.38 -5.35
C ARG A 62 9.63 3.50 -6.09
N THR A 63 10.44 2.75 -5.34
CA THR A 63 11.42 1.81 -5.89
C THR A 63 10.73 0.71 -6.70
N LEU A 64 9.66 0.12 -6.15
CA LEU A 64 8.87 -0.92 -6.83
C LEU A 64 8.18 -0.35 -8.08
N MET A 65 7.57 0.84 -8.00
CA MET A 65 6.97 1.51 -9.15
C MET A 65 7.99 1.73 -10.26
N THR A 66 9.19 2.20 -9.91
CA THR A 66 10.28 2.43 -10.87
C THR A 66 10.73 1.11 -11.51
N LYS A 67 10.96 0.07 -10.70
CA LYS A 67 11.36 -1.26 -11.15
C LYS A 67 10.37 -1.87 -12.15
N TYR A 68 9.08 -1.69 -11.89
CA TYR A 68 8.01 -2.24 -12.73
C TYR A 68 7.45 -1.24 -13.75
N ARG A 69 8.14 -0.12 -13.96
CA ARG A 69 7.79 0.93 -14.95
C ARG A 69 6.36 1.46 -14.78
N LEU A 70 5.89 1.55 -13.54
CA LEU A 70 4.61 2.15 -13.20
C LEU A 70 4.80 3.68 -13.08
N PRO A 71 3.95 4.50 -13.72
CA PRO A 71 3.98 5.94 -13.52
C PRO A 71 3.77 6.28 -12.06
N VAL A 72 4.65 7.12 -11.51
CA VAL A 72 4.54 7.56 -10.11
C VAL A 72 3.55 8.72 -10.05
N LEU A 73 2.45 8.47 -9.36
CA LEU A 73 1.49 9.48 -8.92
C LEU A 73 1.80 9.85 -7.47
N GLU A 74 1.36 11.03 -7.07
CA GLU A 74 1.55 11.54 -5.72
C GLU A 74 0.26 12.12 -5.17
N LEU A 75 -0.11 11.68 -3.97
CA LEU A 75 -1.27 12.20 -3.27
C LEU A 75 -0.83 12.95 -2.02
N LYS A 76 -1.06 14.26 -2.03
CA LYS A 76 -0.73 15.13 -0.90
C LYS A 76 -1.77 14.97 0.21
N SER A 77 -1.30 14.88 1.45
CA SER A 77 -2.18 14.89 2.61
C SER A 77 -2.89 16.23 2.72
N THR A 78 -4.22 16.23 2.73
CA THR A 78 -5.05 17.42 2.94
C THR A 78 -4.94 17.98 4.37
N SER A 79 -4.54 17.13 5.32
CA SER A 79 -4.45 17.47 6.74
C SER A 79 -3.09 18.04 7.17
N GLY A 80 -2.09 18.05 6.28
CA GLY A 80 -0.71 18.47 6.60
C GLY A 80 0.02 17.56 7.60
N ARG A 81 -0.59 16.44 8.05
CA ARG A 81 -0.02 15.51 9.03
C ARG A 81 1.17 14.71 8.49
N GLN A 82 1.26 14.55 7.17
CA GLN A 82 2.39 13.92 6.50
C GLN A 82 3.23 14.99 5.79
N LYS A 83 4.55 14.93 5.99
CA LYS A 83 5.51 15.82 5.33
C LYS A 83 5.72 15.46 3.86
N GLU A 84 5.50 14.21 3.49
CA GLU A 84 5.71 13.68 2.15
C GLU A 84 4.38 13.22 1.53
N ALA A 85 4.29 13.28 0.21
CA ALA A 85 3.14 12.79 -0.53
C ALA A 85 3.13 11.25 -0.59
N ASP A 86 1.95 10.66 -0.44
CA ASP A 86 1.73 9.22 -0.58
C ASP A 86 1.98 8.83 -2.05
N PRO A 87 2.96 7.95 -2.35
CA PRO A 87 3.20 7.51 -3.72
C PRO A 87 2.14 6.52 -4.18
N GLY A 88 1.76 6.60 -5.44
CA GLY A 88 0.78 5.72 -6.05
C GLY A 88 0.93 5.51 -7.55
N PHE A 89 0.00 4.80 -8.14
CA PHE A 89 -0.12 4.59 -9.59
C PHE A 89 -1.57 4.28 -9.97
N ASP A 90 -1.90 4.47 -11.25
CA ASP A 90 -3.22 4.18 -11.81
C ASP A 90 -3.36 2.68 -12.11
N LEU A 91 -4.39 2.05 -11.52
CA LEU A 91 -4.71 0.62 -11.68
C LEU A 91 -5.23 0.30 -13.08
N THR A 92 -5.77 1.26 -13.82
CA THR A 92 -6.33 1.04 -15.17
C THR A 92 -5.25 0.80 -16.23
N ILE A 93 -4.06 1.36 -16.01
CA ILE A 93 -2.90 1.21 -16.89
C ILE A 93 -1.83 0.28 -16.30
N CYS A 94 -2.00 -0.17 -15.06
CA CYS A 94 -1.09 -1.10 -14.40
C CYS A 94 -1.33 -2.54 -14.90
N PRO A 95 -0.33 -3.19 -15.53
CA PRO A 95 -0.47 -4.59 -15.90
C PRO A 95 -0.68 -5.48 -14.67
N ASP A 96 -1.55 -6.48 -14.79
CA ASP A 96 -1.91 -7.40 -13.70
C ASP A 96 -0.69 -8.07 -13.04
N GLU A 97 0.29 -8.48 -13.84
CA GLU A 97 1.56 -9.05 -13.36
C GLU A 97 2.39 -8.03 -12.57
N ALA A 98 2.50 -6.79 -13.06
CA ALA A 98 3.23 -5.72 -12.38
C ALA A 98 2.58 -5.38 -11.03
N PHE A 99 1.24 -5.37 -10.97
CA PHE A 99 0.51 -5.15 -9.73
C PHE A 99 0.75 -6.27 -8.71
N ALA A 100 0.69 -7.54 -9.14
CA ALA A 100 0.98 -8.68 -8.26
C ALA A 100 2.42 -8.63 -7.72
N LEU A 101 3.40 -8.34 -8.57
CA LEU A 101 4.80 -8.19 -8.18
C LEU A 101 5.03 -6.98 -7.25
N PHE A 102 4.28 -5.90 -7.45
CA PHE A 102 4.28 -4.74 -6.56
C PHE A 102 3.77 -5.12 -5.17
N LEU A 103 2.61 -5.78 -5.08
CA LEU A 103 2.01 -6.20 -3.80
C LEU A 103 2.91 -7.20 -3.05
N ALA A 104 3.50 -8.17 -3.76
CA ALA A 104 4.45 -9.11 -3.17
C ALA A 104 5.69 -8.39 -2.62
N GLY A 105 6.22 -7.41 -3.35
CA GLY A 105 7.33 -6.57 -2.90
C GLY A 105 7.00 -5.76 -1.65
N LEU A 106 5.79 -5.18 -1.60
CA LEU A 106 5.31 -4.41 -0.46
C LEU A 106 5.15 -5.29 0.79
N SER A 107 4.53 -6.47 0.64
CA SER A 107 4.37 -7.46 1.71
C SER A 107 5.72 -7.97 2.22
N SER A 108 6.67 -8.23 1.32
CA SER A 108 8.04 -8.60 1.70
C SER A 108 8.75 -7.50 2.49
N ALA A 109 8.64 -6.24 2.08
CA ALA A 109 9.25 -5.12 2.79
C ALA A 109 8.68 -4.96 4.20
N LEU A 110 7.37 -5.13 4.33
CA LEU A 110 6.69 -5.11 5.61
C LEU A 110 7.15 -6.25 6.54
N ASN A 111 7.31 -7.46 6.00
CA ASN A 111 7.87 -8.60 6.74
C ASN A 111 9.31 -8.35 7.19
N MET A 112 10.15 -7.71 6.37
CA MET A 112 11.50 -7.32 6.76
C MET A 112 11.50 -6.28 7.88
N HIS A 113 10.59 -5.30 7.81
CA HIS A 113 10.41 -4.34 8.90
C HIS A 113 10.09 -5.06 10.21
N PHE A 114 9.10 -5.96 10.24
CA PHE A 114 8.78 -6.72 11.46
C PHE A 114 9.95 -7.57 11.97
N LYS A 115 10.67 -8.27 11.09
CA LYS A 115 11.83 -9.09 11.48
C LYS A 115 12.97 -8.26 12.06
N SER A 116 13.24 -7.08 11.50
CA SER A 116 14.32 -6.20 11.97
C SER A 116 14.10 -5.70 13.39
N GLN A 117 12.85 -5.60 13.84
CA GLN A 117 12.50 -5.11 15.18
C GLN A 117 12.52 -6.23 16.23
N ASN A 118 12.21 -7.47 15.84
CA ASN A 118 12.20 -8.63 16.73
C ASN A 118 13.61 -9.20 17.05
N GLN A 119 14.68 -8.64 16.47
CA GLN A 119 16.06 -9.05 16.74
C GLN A 119 16.76 -8.20 17.82
N THR A 120 16.01 -7.35 18.53
CA THR A 120 16.56 -6.43 19.55
C THR A 120 16.25 -6.84 21.00
N VAL A 121 16.12 -8.15 21.27
CA VAL A 121 15.90 -8.69 22.61
C VAL A 121 17.07 -9.54 23.05
#